data_AF-A0A2E6C6F0-F1
#
_entry.id   AF-A0A2E6C6F0-F1
#
_cell.length_a   1.000
_cell.length_b   1.000
_cell.length_c   1.000
_cell.angle_alpha   90.00
_cell.angle_beta   90.00
_cell.angle_gamma   90.00
#
_symmetry.space_group_name_H-M   'P 1'
#
loop_
_entity.id
_entity.type
_entity.pdbx_description
1 polymer ?
#
loop_
_entity_poly.entity_id
_entity_poly.type
_entity_poly.pdbx_seq_one_letter_code
_entity_poly.pdbx_strand_id
1 'polypeptide(L)'
;MDEESVSKPKRDSSDDDVTINADADSTSLQNLLRALGLAQNADILEENGDVNAVRRAIASHVGIEPRDMRVDRLLRLALRLMPKGDSNDSQRYALLSTLGDLASGLSKWTRTRLEARHSGPIGHLLKDAKTLGEALNRIPGPGTPIPLGSDDYTLPALEDIEGLSNEVNVLKRRVMLASSGGVR
;
A
#
# COMPACT_ATOMS: atom_id res chain seq x y z
N MET A 1 -18.01 53.07 37.56
CA MET A 1 -16.57 53.11 37.23
C MET A 1 -16.00 51.73 37.45
N ASP A 2 -16.49 50.90 36.56
CA ASP A 2 -15.89 49.76 35.89
C ASP A 2 -14.37 49.79 35.90
N GLU A 3 -13.74 48.69 36.34
CA GLU A 3 -12.66 48.06 35.59
C GLU A 3 -12.73 46.54 35.78
N GLU A 4 -12.84 45.89 34.63
CA GLU A 4 -12.89 44.47 34.34
C GLU A 4 -11.47 43.88 34.38
N SER A 5 -11.28 42.69 34.94
CA SER A 5 -10.05 41.92 34.73
C SER A 5 -10.23 40.41 34.91
N VAL A 6 -10.55 39.79 33.77
CA VAL A 6 -10.00 38.53 33.22
C VAL A 6 -10.09 37.25 34.08
N SER A 7 -11.15 36.49 33.77
CA SER A 7 -11.25 35.04 33.99
C SER A 7 -10.22 34.28 33.14
N LYS A 8 -9.35 33.48 33.78
CA LYS A 8 -8.49 32.51 33.09
C LYS A 8 -9.30 31.25 32.78
N PRO A 9 -9.38 30.77 31.52
CA PRO A 9 -9.97 29.47 31.25
C PRO A 9 -9.00 28.38 31.69
N LYS A 10 -9.56 27.44 32.46
CA LYS A 10 -8.97 26.16 32.87
C LYS A 10 -8.64 25.38 31.59
N ARG A 11 -7.39 24.96 31.42
CA ARG A 11 -6.99 24.04 30.35
C ARG A 11 -7.75 22.73 30.57
N ASP A 12 -8.68 22.45 29.68
CA ASP A 12 -9.29 21.14 29.54
C ASP A 12 -8.28 20.28 28.78
N SER A 13 -7.53 19.48 29.53
CA SER A 13 -6.69 18.43 28.97
C SER A 13 -7.57 17.19 28.81
N SER A 14 -8.28 17.13 27.69
CA SER A 14 -8.74 15.87 27.13
C SER A 14 -7.52 15.21 26.49
N ASP A 15 -6.77 14.46 27.29
CA ASP A 15 -6.05 13.30 26.78
C ASP A 15 -7.13 12.38 26.19
N ASP A 16 -7.39 12.53 24.91
CA ASP A 16 -8.10 11.52 24.14
C ASP A 16 -7.25 10.26 24.21
N ASP A 17 -7.66 9.36 25.09
CA ASP A 17 -7.21 7.97 25.14
C ASP A 17 -7.49 7.36 23.77
N VAL A 18 -6.49 7.40 22.89
CA VAL A 18 -6.49 6.66 21.64
C VAL A 18 -6.39 5.19 22.03
N THR A 19 -7.54 4.57 22.27
CA THR A 19 -7.63 3.15 22.58
C THR A 19 -7.16 2.37 21.35
N ILE A 20 -5.92 1.91 21.37
CA ILE A 20 -5.28 1.16 20.29
C ILE A 20 -5.95 -0.23 20.21
N ASN A 21 -6.71 -0.47 19.14
CA ASN A 21 -7.32 -1.78 18.86
C ASN A 21 -6.32 -2.65 18.08
N ALA A 22 -5.45 -3.36 18.82
CA ALA A 22 -4.43 -4.25 18.25
C ALA A 22 -4.98 -5.28 17.23
N ASP A 23 -6.24 -5.67 17.35
CA ASP A 23 -6.92 -6.61 16.44
C ASP A 23 -7.27 -5.99 15.07
N ALA A 24 -7.69 -4.72 15.02
CA ALA A 24 -8.03 -4.03 13.77
C ALA A 24 -6.77 -3.68 12.95
N ASP A 25 -5.68 -3.44 13.66
CA ASP A 25 -4.38 -3.04 13.11
C ASP A 25 -3.69 -4.20 12.39
N SER A 26 -3.60 -5.37 13.02
CA SER A 26 -3.03 -6.59 12.40
C SER A 26 -3.82 -7.03 11.17
N THR A 27 -5.15 -6.85 11.18
CA THR A 27 -6.05 -7.15 10.06
C THR A 27 -5.68 -6.38 8.79
N SER A 28 -5.23 -5.12 8.92
CA SER A 28 -4.85 -4.29 7.77
C SER A 28 -3.64 -4.85 7.03
N LEU A 29 -2.63 -5.29 7.78
CA LEU A 29 -1.42 -5.89 7.20
C LEU A 29 -1.70 -7.27 6.60
N GLN A 30 -2.53 -8.09 7.25
CA GLN A 30 -2.97 -9.38 6.70
C GLN A 30 -3.72 -9.21 5.38
N ASN A 31 -4.67 -8.26 5.32
CA ASN A 31 -5.43 -7.96 4.10
C ASN A 31 -4.52 -7.51 2.95
N LEU A 32 -3.54 -6.65 3.24
CA LEU A 32 -2.53 -6.25 2.25
C LEU A 32 -1.78 -7.48 1.72
N LEU A 33 -1.31 -8.37 2.60
CA LEU A 33 -0.57 -9.57 2.19
C LEU A 33 -1.41 -10.50 1.32
N ARG A 34 -2.68 -10.72 1.67
CA ARG A 34 -3.59 -11.51 0.85
C ARG A 34 -3.81 -10.85 -0.52
N ALA A 35 -3.98 -9.53 -0.58
CA ALA A 35 -4.14 -8.78 -1.84
C ALA A 35 -2.88 -8.83 -2.74
N LEU A 36 -1.69 -8.91 -2.15
CA LEU A 36 -0.42 -9.09 -2.87
C LEU A 36 -0.24 -10.52 -3.42
N GLY A 37 -1.03 -11.49 -2.94
CA GLY A 37 -0.83 -12.91 -3.24
C GLY A 37 0.18 -13.60 -2.31
N LEU A 38 0.39 -13.05 -1.10
CA LEU A 38 1.28 -13.55 -0.05
C LEU A 38 0.47 -14.16 1.11
N ALA A 39 -0.55 -14.97 0.79
CA ALA A 39 -1.47 -15.53 1.80
C ALA A 39 -0.75 -16.31 2.91
N GLN A 40 0.28 -17.10 2.57
CA GLN A 40 1.08 -17.84 3.56
C GLN A 40 1.74 -16.91 4.59
N ASN A 41 2.21 -15.73 4.16
CA ASN A 41 2.79 -14.75 5.08
C ASN A 41 1.71 -14.05 5.92
N ALA A 42 0.48 -13.93 5.41
CA ALA A 42 -0.65 -13.44 6.20
C ALA A 42 -1.01 -14.45 7.30
N ASP A 43 -1.04 -15.74 6.98
CA ASP A 43 -1.33 -16.81 7.93
C ASP A 43 -0.24 -16.88 9.03
N ILE A 44 1.04 -16.78 8.67
CA ILE A 44 2.15 -16.70 9.65
C ILE A 44 2.00 -15.48 10.56
N LEU A 45 1.67 -14.31 10.00
CA LEU A 45 1.46 -13.10 10.79
C LEU A 45 0.30 -13.25 11.78
N GLU A 46 -0.78 -13.89 11.36
CA GLU A 46 -1.94 -14.20 12.21
C GLU A 46 -1.57 -15.16 13.35
N GLU A 47 -0.77 -16.20 13.06
CA GLU A 47 -0.40 -17.22 14.04
C GLU A 47 0.59 -16.73 15.11
N ASN A 48 1.58 -15.91 14.74
CA ASN A 48 2.70 -15.58 15.64
C ASN A 48 3.11 -14.10 15.68
N GLY A 49 2.46 -13.23 14.90
CA GLY A 49 2.77 -11.80 14.89
C GLY A 49 4.14 -11.43 14.32
N ASP A 50 4.82 -12.30 13.55
CA ASP A 50 6.16 -12.02 13.00
C ASP A 50 6.15 -10.99 11.86
N VAL A 51 6.11 -9.72 12.25
CA VAL A 51 6.22 -8.55 11.36
C VAL A 51 7.56 -8.55 10.58
N ASN A 52 8.62 -9.17 11.11
CA ASN A 52 9.91 -9.25 10.39
C ASN A 52 9.87 -10.26 9.24
N ALA A 53 9.17 -11.39 9.39
CA ALA A 53 8.91 -12.31 8.29
C ALA A 53 8.14 -11.62 7.15
N VAL A 54 7.11 -10.85 7.51
CA VAL A 54 6.36 -10.03 6.55
C VAL A 54 7.26 -9.03 5.83
N ARG A 55 8.10 -8.30 6.57
CA ARG A 55 9.06 -7.35 6.00
C ARG A 55 9.98 -8.02 4.99
N ARG A 56 10.55 -9.19 5.33
CA ARG A 56 11.43 -9.96 4.43
C ARG A 56 10.69 -10.42 3.17
N ALA A 57 9.46 -10.90 3.31
CA ALA A 57 8.65 -11.35 2.18
C ALA A 57 8.36 -10.21 1.21
N ILE A 58 7.89 -9.06 1.70
CA ILE A 58 7.64 -7.88 0.85
C ILE A 58 8.95 -7.41 0.19
N ALA A 59 10.04 -7.33 0.95
CA ALA A 59 11.34 -6.88 0.44
C ALA A 59 11.88 -7.76 -0.69
N SER A 60 11.70 -9.08 -0.61
CA SER A 60 12.10 -10.02 -1.68
C SER A 60 11.39 -9.80 -3.01
N HIS A 61 10.30 -9.04 -3.01
CA HIS A 61 9.53 -8.72 -4.20
C HIS A 61 9.79 -7.32 -4.76
N VAL A 62 10.57 -6.46 -4.09
CA VAL A 62 10.88 -5.11 -4.58
C VAL A 62 11.91 -5.17 -5.71
N GLY A 63 11.76 -4.30 -6.71
CA GLY A 63 12.69 -4.16 -7.83
C GLY A 63 12.62 -5.26 -8.87
N ILE A 64 11.63 -6.17 -8.80
CA ILE A 64 11.47 -7.22 -9.80
C ILE A 64 10.94 -6.61 -11.11
N GLU A 65 11.69 -6.83 -12.18
CA GLU A 65 11.36 -6.42 -13.54
C GLU A 65 11.20 -7.63 -14.48
N PRO A 66 10.44 -7.51 -15.57
CA PRO A 66 9.58 -6.38 -15.92
C PRO A 66 8.26 -6.44 -15.15
N ARG A 67 7.86 -5.32 -14.52
CA ARG A 67 6.60 -5.23 -13.75
C ARG A 67 6.16 -3.79 -13.65
N ASP A 68 4.84 -3.58 -13.59
CA ASP A 68 4.27 -2.25 -13.35
C ASP A 68 4.91 -1.56 -12.13
N MET A 69 5.58 -0.44 -12.37
CA MET A 69 6.28 0.35 -11.36
C MET A 69 5.37 0.80 -10.21
N ARG A 70 4.05 0.90 -10.42
CA ARG A 70 3.09 1.22 -9.34
C ARG A 70 2.99 0.11 -8.31
N VAL A 71 3.14 -1.15 -8.72
CA VAL A 71 3.23 -2.29 -7.79
C VAL A 71 4.51 -2.17 -6.99
N ASP A 72 5.61 -1.77 -7.62
CA ASP A 72 6.88 -1.57 -6.91
C ASP A 72 6.81 -0.42 -5.90
N ARG A 73 6.22 0.72 -6.30
CA ARG A 73 5.94 1.86 -5.41
C ARG A 73 5.10 1.45 -4.20
N LEU A 74 4.08 0.63 -4.42
CA LEU A 74 3.22 0.10 -3.36
C LEU A 74 4.03 -0.74 -2.36
N LEU A 75 4.89 -1.64 -2.83
CA LEU A 75 5.74 -2.47 -1.97
C LEU A 75 6.72 -1.63 -1.16
N ARG A 76 7.37 -0.65 -1.80
CA ARG A 76 8.33 0.24 -1.12
C ARG A 76 7.62 1.09 -0.06
N LEU A 77 6.42 1.59 -0.33
CA LEU A 77 5.60 2.29 0.67
C LEU A 77 5.17 1.37 1.82
N ALA A 78 4.75 0.14 1.52
CA ALA A 78 4.39 -0.84 2.55
C ALA A 78 5.56 -1.11 3.51
N LEU A 79 6.79 -1.24 2.99
CA LEU A 79 7.99 -1.41 3.82
C LEU A 79 8.28 -0.19 4.71
N ARG A 80 8.03 1.02 4.21
CA ARG A 80 8.21 2.27 4.98
C ARG A 80 7.15 2.43 6.07
N LEU A 81 5.97 1.87 5.85
CA LEU A 81 4.82 1.95 6.75
C LEU A 81 4.73 0.78 7.72
N MET A 82 5.71 -0.14 7.74
CA MET A 82 5.70 -1.24 8.72
C MET A 82 5.68 -0.68 10.15
N PRO A 83 4.84 -1.25 11.04
CA PRO A 83 4.70 -0.78 12.43
C PRO A 83 6.03 -0.92 13.19
N LYS A 84 6.22 -0.03 14.17
CA LYS A 84 7.45 0.07 14.98
C LYS A 84 7.21 -0.08 16.47
N GLY A 85 5.96 -0.12 16.92
CA GLY A 85 5.58 -0.04 18.33
C GLY A 85 5.62 1.38 18.89
N ASP A 86 5.47 2.40 18.03
CA ASP A 86 5.44 3.81 18.43
C ASP A 86 4.04 4.42 18.27
N SER A 87 3.86 5.68 18.72
CA SER A 87 2.57 6.38 18.69
C SER A 87 2.01 6.62 17.28
N ASN A 88 2.81 6.43 16.23
CA ASN A 88 2.39 6.62 14.84
C ASN A 88 1.84 5.34 14.21
N ASP A 89 1.87 4.20 14.91
CA ASP A 89 1.45 2.92 14.34
C ASP A 89 -0.01 2.92 13.88
N SER A 90 -0.91 3.60 14.60
CA SER A 90 -2.31 3.76 14.18
C SER A 90 -2.44 4.40 12.79
N GLN A 91 -1.66 5.45 12.52
CA GLN A 91 -1.61 6.10 11.22
C GLN A 91 -0.95 5.20 10.17
N ARG A 92 0.10 4.46 10.54
CA ARG A 92 0.75 3.48 9.65
C ARG A 92 -0.24 2.40 9.21
N TYR A 93 -1.03 1.84 10.13
CA TYR A 93 -2.03 0.83 9.82
C TYR A 93 -3.15 1.36 8.91
N ALA A 94 -3.63 2.59 9.13
CA ALA A 94 -4.60 3.22 8.23
C ALA A 94 -4.06 3.37 6.80
N LEU A 95 -2.78 3.75 6.66
CA LEU A 95 -2.11 3.84 5.36
C LEU A 95 -1.88 2.46 4.74
N LEU A 96 -1.49 1.44 5.52
CA LEU A 96 -1.36 0.05 5.07
C LEU A 96 -2.70 -0.51 4.57
N SER A 97 -3.80 -0.22 5.27
CA SER A 97 -5.16 -0.58 4.84
C SER A 97 -5.47 0.03 3.47
N THR A 98 -5.17 1.32 3.29
CA THR A 98 -5.30 2.00 1.99
C THR A 98 -4.45 1.33 0.90
N LEU A 99 -3.22 0.92 1.21
CA LEU A 99 -2.38 0.17 0.26
C LEU A 99 -2.99 -1.19 -0.10
N GLY A 100 -3.66 -1.87 0.84
CA GLY A 100 -4.40 -3.11 0.58
C GLY A 100 -5.52 -2.94 -0.45
N ASP A 101 -6.27 -1.84 -0.35
CA ASP A 101 -7.30 -1.49 -1.35
C ASP A 101 -6.69 -1.21 -2.72
N LEU A 102 -5.57 -0.49 -2.76
CA LEU A 102 -4.84 -0.21 -4.01
C LEU A 102 -4.28 -1.48 -4.64
N ALA A 103 -3.75 -2.40 -3.84
CA ALA A 103 -3.28 -3.70 -4.31
C ALA A 103 -4.44 -4.50 -4.93
N SER A 104 -5.60 -4.52 -4.27
CA SER A 104 -6.81 -5.17 -4.82
C SER A 104 -7.26 -4.55 -6.15
N GLY A 105 -7.20 -3.22 -6.26
CA GLY A 105 -7.47 -2.50 -7.51
C GLY A 105 -6.48 -2.85 -8.62
N LEU A 106 -5.18 -2.86 -8.32
CA LEU A 106 -4.13 -3.26 -9.25
C LEU A 106 -4.26 -4.72 -9.67
N SER A 107 -4.70 -5.61 -8.77
CA SER A 107 -4.92 -7.03 -9.06
C SER A 107 -6.04 -7.22 -10.08
N LYS A 108 -7.18 -6.55 -9.89
CA LYS A 108 -8.30 -6.54 -10.86
C LYS A 108 -7.84 -6.00 -12.21
N TRP A 109 -7.16 -4.85 -12.21
CA TRP A 109 -6.65 -4.23 -13.43
C TRP A 109 -5.67 -5.14 -14.20
N THR A 110 -4.76 -5.80 -13.47
CA THR A 110 -3.78 -6.74 -14.04
C THR A 110 -4.47 -7.95 -14.65
N ARG A 111 -5.44 -8.54 -13.93
CA ARG A 111 -6.28 -9.65 -14.41
C ARG A 111 -6.95 -9.31 -15.72
N THR A 112 -7.69 -8.21 -15.77
CA THR A 112 -8.41 -7.78 -16.98
C THR A 112 -7.49 -7.60 -18.18
N ARG A 113 -6.27 -7.09 -17.96
CA ARG A 113 -5.26 -6.91 -19.02
C ARG A 113 -4.64 -8.23 -19.48
N LEU A 114 -4.43 -9.19 -18.59
CA LEU A 114 -3.97 -10.53 -18.93
C LEU A 114 -5.04 -11.28 -19.74
N GLU A 115 -6.30 -11.22 -19.30
CA GLU A 115 -7.45 -11.84 -19.98
C GLU A 115 -7.62 -11.30 -21.42
N ALA A 116 -7.53 -9.98 -21.60
CA ALA A 116 -7.54 -9.35 -22.93
C ALA A 116 -6.38 -9.80 -23.84
N ARG A 117 -5.33 -10.39 -23.27
CA ARG A 117 -4.18 -10.97 -23.97
C ARG A 117 -4.25 -12.49 -24.06
N HIS A 118 -5.41 -13.08 -23.78
CA HIS A 118 -5.63 -14.52 -23.70
C HIS A 118 -4.65 -15.25 -22.77
N SER A 119 -4.14 -14.53 -21.76
CA SER A 119 -3.26 -15.07 -20.73
C SER A 119 -4.07 -15.20 -19.44
N GLY A 120 -4.17 -16.42 -18.90
CA GLY A 120 -4.91 -16.66 -17.66
C GLY A 120 -4.16 -16.09 -16.45
N PRO A 121 -4.76 -15.22 -15.62
CA PRO A 121 -4.18 -14.82 -14.35
C PRO A 121 -4.25 -15.97 -13.37
N ILE A 122 -3.25 -16.10 -12.50
CA ILE A 122 -3.22 -17.10 -11.43
C ILE A 122 -3.79 -16.56 -10.12
N GLY A 123 -4.19 -15.29 -10.07
CA GLY A 123 -4.88 -14.66 -8.95
C GLY A 123 -3.94 -14.09 -7.88
N HIS A 124 -2.65 -13.99 -8.17
CA HIS A 124 -1.63 -13.49 -7.25
C HIS A 124 -1.01 -12.24 -7.86
N LEU A 125 -1.34 -11.05 -7.33
CA LEU A 125 -0.96 -9.77 -7.93
C LEU A 125 0.52 -9.71 -8.31
N LEU A 126 1.43 -10.09 -7.42
CA LEU A 126 2.87 -9.97 -7.67
C LEU A 126 3.35 -10.83 -8.85
N LYS A 127 2.79 -12.02 -9.00
CA LYS A 127 3.13 -12.94 -10.10
C LYS A 127 2.43 -12.49 -11.38
N ASP A 128 1.13 -12.19 -11.31
CA ASP A 128 0.33 -11.73 -12.45
C ASP A 128 0.89 -10.43 -13.03
N ALA A 129 1.34 -9.49 -12.18
CA ALA A 129 1.92 -8.23 -12.63
C ALA A 129 3.26 -8.43 -13.36
N LYS A 130 4.08 -9.40 -12.94
CA LYS A 130 5.31 -9.78 -13.65
C LYS A 130 4.98 -10.42 -15.00
N THR A 131 4.06 -11.38 -15.03
CA THR A 131 3.58 -12.01 -16.27
C THR A 131 3.05 -10.97 -17.25
N LEU A 132 2.28 -9.99 -16.76
CA LEU A 132 1.77 -8.90 -17.58
C LEU A 132 2.90 -8.01 -18.10
N GLY A 133 3.90 -7.69 -17.26
CA GLY A 133 5.09 -6.94 -17.68
C GLY A 133 5.87 -7.63 -18.79
N GLU A 134 6.09 -8.95 -18.68
CA GLU A 134 6.73 -9.76 -19.72
C GLU A 134 5.93 -9.73 -21.03
N ALA A 135 4.60 -9.87 -20.94
CA ALA A 135 3.72 -9.82 -22.10
C ALA A 135 3.72 -8.43 -22.78
N LEU A 136 3.77 -7.36 -21.99
CA LEU A 136 3.82 -5.98 -22.48
C LEU A 136 5.17 -5.63 -23.13
N ASN A 137 6.28 -6.15 -22.60
CA ASN A 137 7.59 -6.02 -23.24
C ASN A 137 7.63 -6.68 -24.61
N ARG A 138 7.01 -7.86 -24.74
CA ARG A 138 6.96 -8.59 -26.01
C ARG A 138 6.03 -7.93 -27.03
N ILE A 139 4.84 -7.50 -26.60
CA ILE A 139 3.84 -6.86 -27.45
C ILE A 139 3.24 -5.68 -26.67
N PRO A 140 3.70 -4.44 -26.94
CA PRO A 140 3.16 -3.24 -26.31
C PRO A 140 1.64 -3.16 -26.49
N GLY A 141 0.94 -2.75 -25.43
CA GLY A 141 -0.50 -2.49 -25.52
C GLY A 141 -0.79 -1.17 -26.24
N PRO A 142 -2.00 -0.98 -26.78
CA PRO A 142 -2.43 0.31 -27.29
C PRO A 142 -2.51 1.34 -26.15
N GLY A 143 -2.26 2.61 -26.47
CA GLY A 143 -2.31 3.74 -25.54
C GLY A 143 -0.95 4.06 -24.89
N THR A 144 -1.00 4.77 -23.76
CA THR A 144 0.21 5.16 -23.03
C THR A 144 0.88 3.93 -22.41
N PRO A 145 2.17 3.70 -22.69
CA PRO A 145 2.90 2.58 -22.11
C PRO A 145 3.00 2.72 -20.59
N ILE A 146 2.96 1.59 -19.91
CA ILE A 146 3.16 1.52 -18.46
C ILE A 146 4.66 1.46 -18.19
N PRO A 147 5.18 2.19 -17.21
CA PRO A 147 6.55 2.01 -16.76
C PRO A 147 6.72 0.59 -16.18
N LEU A 148 7.56 -0.22 -16.81
CA LEU A 148 7.82 -1.62 -16.44
C LEU A 148 9.14 -1.85 -15.66
N GLY A 149 9.79 -0.76 -15.27
CA GLY A 149 11.01 -0.76 -14.47
C GLY A 149 10.73 -0.72 -12.97
N SER A 150 11.79 -0.87 -12.19
CA SER A 150 11.83 -0.68 -10.75
C SER A 150 11.55 0.77 -10.36
N ASP A 151 10.93 0.97 -9.20
CA ASP A 151 10.66 2.30 -8.67
C ASP A 151 11.92 2.84 -7.98
N ASP A 152 12.57 3.81 -8.62
CA ASP A 152 13.77 4.49 -8.12
C ASP A 152 13.45 5.86 -7.48
N TYR A 153 12.22 6.34 -7.59
CA TYR A 153 11.78 7.61 -7.02
C TYR A 153 12.03 7.64 -5.51
N THR A 154 12.55 8.78 -5.02
CA THR A 154 12.83 8.94 -3.59
C THR A 154 11.53 8.82 -2.78
N LEU A 155 11.64 8.20 -1.60
CA LEU A 155 10.56 8.10 -0.64
C LEU A 155 10.89 8.95 0.59
N PRO A 156 9.88 9.55 1.23
CA PRO A 156 10.02 10.20 2.52
C PRO A 156 10.69 9.31 3.58
N ALA A 157 11.24 9.95 4.62
CA ALA A 157 11.83 9.26 5.75
C ALA A 157 10.79 8.38 6.46
N LEU A 158 11.25 7.36 7.18
CA LEU A 158 10.35 6.44 7.91
C LEU A 158 9.49 7.14 8.97
N GLU A 159 9.97 8.27 9.51
CA GLU A 159 9.28 9.07 10.54
C GLU A 159 8.39 10.17 9.95
N ASP A 160 8.51 10.43 8.63
CA ASP A 160 7.71 11.45 7.95
C ASP A 160 6.36 10.86 7.51
N ILE A 161 5.46 10.68 8.48
CA ILE A 161 4.13 10.09 8.24
C ILE A 161 3.31 10.95 7.28
N GLU A 162 3.43 12.28 7.37
CA GLU A 162 2.73 13.21 6.47
C GLU A 162 3.21 13.03 5.03
N GLY A 163 4.53 13.00 4.81
CA GLY A 163 5.13 12.73 3.51
C GLY A 163 4.71 11.36 2.96
N LEU A 164 4.75 10.31 3.79
CA LEU A 164 4.32 8.97 3.39
C LEU A 164 2.83 8.94 3.01
N SER A 165 1.98 9.63 3.77
CA SER A 165 0.55 9.77 3.46
C SER A 165 0.32 10.47 2.11
N ASN A 166 1.07 11.53 1.83
CA ASN A 166 1.02 12.19 0.52
C ASN A 166 1.42 11.24 -0.62
N GLU A 167 2.47 10.45 -0.44
CA GLU A 167 2.89 9.45 -1.44
C GLU A 167 1.87 8.34 -1.67
N VAL A 168 1.20 7.86 -0.61
CA VAL A 168 0.06 6.94 -0.73
C VAL A 168 -1.08 7.57 -1.55
N ASN A 169 -1.38 8.85 -1.31
CA ASN A 169 -2.40 9.58 -2.06
C ASN A 169 -2.01 9.81 -3.54
N VAL A 170 -0.74 10.09 -3.82
CA VAL A 170 -0.20 10.17 -5.19
C VAL A 170 -0.37 8.82 -5.90
N LEU A 171 0.00 7.72 -5.24
CA LEU A 171 -0.17 6.38 -5.78
C LEU A 171 -1.64 6.08 -6.05
N LYS A 172 -2.54 6.39 -5.10
CA LYS A 172 -4.00 6.21 -5.25
C LYS A 172 -4.53 6.88 -6.51
N ARG A 173 -4.16 8.14 -6.76
CA ARG A 173 -4.56 8.87 -7.98
C ARG A 173 -4.07 8.15 -9.24
N ARG A 174 -2.82 7.67 -9.27
CA ARG A 174 -2.24 6.95 -10.41
C ARG A 174 -2.90 5.58 -10.66
N VAL A 175 -3.29 4.86 -9.60
CA VAL A 175 -4.02 3.59 -9.73
C VAL A 175 -5.41 3.83 -10.29
N MET A 176 -6.15 4.81 -9.75
CA MET A 176 -7.50 5.14 -10.20
C MET A 176 -7.56 5.58 -11.67
N LEU A 177 -6.63 6.43 -12.12
CA LEU A 177 -6.60 6.89 -13.51
C LEU A 177 -6.43 5.74 -14.52
N ALA A 178 -5.61 4.74 -14.20
CA ALA A 178 -5.41 3.60 -15.10
C ALA A 178 -6.61 2.64 -15.13
N SER A 179 -7.37 2.57 -14.04
CA SER A 179 -8.62 1.79 -13.98
C SER A 179 -9.74 2.39 -14.81
N SER A 180 -9.71 3.71 -15.05
CA SER A 180 -10.65 4.41 -15.94
C SER A 180 -10.34 4.23 -17.44
N GLY A 181 -9.21 3.61 -17.78
CA GLY A 181 -8.74 3.37 -19.16
C GLY A 181 -9.35 2.14 -19.82
N GLY A 182 -10.68 2.10 -19.95
CA GLY A 182 -11.38 1.44 -21.06
C GLY A 182 -11.12 -0.04 -21.34
N VAL A 183 -11.21 -0.92 -20.33
CA VAL A 183 -11.58 -2.31 -20.60
C VAL A 183 -12.93 -2.55 -19.94
N ARG A 184 -13.97 -2.69 -20.78
CA ARG A 184 -15.33 -3.07 -20.41
C ARG A 184 -15.53 -4.54 -20.75
#